data_AF-A0AAD6HI64-F1
#
_entry.id   AF-A0AAD6HI64-F1
#
_cell.length_a   1.000
_cell.length_b   1.000
_cell.length_c   1.000
_cell.angle_alpha   90.00
_cell.angle_beta   90.00
_cell.angle_gamma   90.00
#
_symmetry.space_group_name_H-M   'P 1'
#
loop_
_entity.id
_entity.type
_entity.pdbx_description
1 polymer ?
#
loop_
_entity_poly.entity_id
_entity_poly.type
_entity_poly.pdbx_seq_one_letter_code
_entity_poly.pdbx_strand_id
1 'polypeptide(L)'
;MDCQWYWSIVGSNPPFNQTPVEFTASKFLDAKIEAHQTEESYLNQIQAGRDDAHFNKALGSTEYTRQLVPLLVKVRDNTDTLKVLKRQRTLIMNDIDEAIEKRQRTKGPLGEGLLERSHSSHPILKTTQGTRGICLPLDSIRVNR
;
A
#
# COMPACT_ATOMS: atom_id res chain seq x y z
N MET A 1 12.72 25.65 -2.97
CA MET A 1 12.90 24.27 -3.47
C MET A 1 11.53 23.62 -3.41
N ASP A 2 10.79 23.75 -4.50
CA ASP A 2 9.35 23.52 -4.55
C ASP A 2 9.05 22.10 -5.02
N CYS A 3 8.54 21.28 -4.10
CA CYS A 3 8.07 19.92 -4.35
C CYS A 3 6.68 19.89 -5.02
N GLN A 4 6.43 20.74 -6.02
CA GLN A 4 5.11 20.86 -6.65
C GLN A 4 4.90 19.99 -7.91
N TRP A 5 5.93 19.31 -8.41
CA TRP A 5 5.84 18.64 -9.72
C TRP A 5 5.37 17.18 -9.73
N TYR A 6 5.16 16.54 -8.58
CA TYR A 6 4.80 15.11 -8.58
C TYR A 6 3.32 14.81 -8.86
N TRP A 7 2.46 15.83 -8.87
CA TRP A 7 1.01 15.66 -9.06
C TRP A 7 0.58 15.56 -10.54
N SER A 8 1.50 15.74 -11.49
CA SER A 8 1.12 15.82 -12.91
C SER A 8 1.02 14.48 -13.64
N ILE A 9 1.44 13.36 -13.03
CA ILE A 9 1.47 12.05 -13.72
C ILE A 9 0.25 11.17 -13.40
N VAL A 10 -0.50 11.47 -12.34
CA VAL A 10 -1.64 10.64 -11.91
C VAL A 10 -2.85 11.56 -11.71
N GLY A 11 -3.63 11.75 -12.78
CA GLY A 11 -4.81 12.61 -12.83
C GLY A 11 -6.00 12.16 -11.94
N SER A 12 -5.75 11.68 -10.73
CA SER A 12 -6.78 11.38 -9.74
C SER A 12 -6.18 11.58 -8.35
N ASN A 13 -6.77 12.49 -7.57
CA ASN A 13 -6.47 12.57 -6.14
C ASN A 13 -6.78 11.21 -5.48
N PRO A 14 -5.89 10.67 -4.64
CA PRO A 14 -6.22 9.50 -3.85
C PRO A 14 -7.43 9.82 -2.96
N PRO A 15 -8.34 8.86 -2.71
CA PRO A 15 -9.42 9.08 -1.76
C PRO A 15 -8.83 9.49 -0.40
N PHE A 16 -9.52 10.39 0.32
CA PHE A 16 -9.04 11.13 1.51
C PHE A 16 -8.50 10.27 2.67
N ASN A 17 -8.59 8.96 2.56
CA ASN A 17 -8.22 7.95 3.55
C ASN A 17 -7.08 7.01 3.10
N GLN A 18 -6.63 7.04 1.84
CA GLN A 18 -5.53 6.22 1.31
C GLN A 18 -4.22 7.01 1.23
N THR A 19 -3.09 6.33 1.44
CA THR A 19 -1.78 6.92 1.13
C THR A 19 -1.53 6.90 -0.39
N PRO A 20 -0.74 7.84 -0.92
CA PRO A 20 -0.39 7.85 -2.34
C PRO A 20 0.22 6.53 -2.83
N VAL A 21 0.99 5.83 -1.97
CA VAL A 21 1.63 4.55 -2.30
C VAL A 21 0.61 3.42 -2.42
N GLU A 22 -0.34 3.31 -1.47
CA GLU A 22 -1.43 2.33 -1.50
C GLU A 22 -2.26 2.47 -2.80
N PHE A 23 -2.57 3.71 -3.18
CA PHE A 23 -3.31 4.00 -4.39
C PHE A 23 -2.54 3.63 -5.66
N THR A 24 -1.25 3.98 -5.75
CA THR A 24 -0.40 3.63 -6.90
C THR A 24 -0.22 2.11 -7.04
N ALA A 25 -0.02 1.40 -5.92
CA ALA A 25 0.10 -0.05 -5.93
C ALA A 25 -1.20 -0.74 -6.41
N SER A 26 -2.36 -0.27 -5.95
CA SER A 26 -3.66 -0.78 -6.41
C SER A 26 -3.83 -0.57 -7.91
N LYS A 27 -3.61 0.65 -8.41
CA LYS A 27 -3.72 0.97 -9.85
C LYS A 27 -2.77 0.15 -10.71
N PHE A 28 -1.56 -0.12 -10.23
CA PHE A 28 -0.61 -0.97 -10.93
C PHE A 28 -1.12 -2.40 -11.05
N LEU A 29 -1.67 -2.97 -9.97
CA LEU A 29 -2.27 -4.31 -10.02
C LEU A 29 -3.50 -4.36 -10.92
N ASP A 30 -4.35 -3.33 -10.89
CA ASP A 30 -5.51 -3.20 -11.79
C ASP A 30 -5.07 -3.25 -13.25
N ALA A 31 -4.09 -2.43 -13.63
CA ALA A 31 -3.54 -2.40 -14.99
C ALA A 31 -2.92 -3.74 -15.41
N LYS A 32 -2.25 -4.44 -14.48
CA LYS A 32 -1.69 -5.78 -14.75
C LYS A 32 -2.78 -6.82 -14.94
N ILE A 33 -3.84 -6.80 -14.14
CA ILE A 33 -4.98 -7.70 -14.28
C ILE A 33 -5.65 -7.47 -15.64
N GLU A 34 -5.91 -6.21 -16.00
CA GLU A 34 -6.51 -5.84 -17.29
C GLU A 34 -5.67 -6.33 -18.48
N ALA A 35 -4.35 -6.16 -18.41
CA ALA A 35 -3.43 -6.65 -19.45
C ALA A 35 -3.53 -8.18 -19.62
N HIS A 36 -3.51 -8.95 -18.52
CA HIS A 36 -3.63 -10.41 -18.58
C HIS A 36 -5.02 -10.89 -19.01
N GLN A 37 -6.09 -10.13 -18.72
CA GLN A 37 -7.43 -10.41 -19.23
C GLN A 37 -7.53 -10.18 -20.75
N THR A 38 -6.86 -9.14 -21.23
CA THR A 38 -6.78 -8.87 -22.67
C THR A 38 -5.99 -9.97 -23.38
N GLU A 39 -4.87 -10.40 -22.79
CA GLU A 39 -4.09 -11.54 -23.31
C GLU A 39 -4.91 -12.84 -23.31
N GLU A 40 -5.69 -13.12 -22.26
CA GLU A 40 -6.59 -14.28 -22.22
C GLU A 40 -7.60 -14.25 -23.38
N SER A 41 -8.22 -13.10 -23.62
CA SER A 41 -9.14 -12.91 -24.75
C SER A 41 -8.46 -13.17 -26.09
N TYR A 42 -7.24 -12.65 -26.27
CA TYR A 42 -6.46 -12.87 -27.48
C TYR A 42 -6.08 -14.34 -27.71
N LEU A 43 -5.63 -15.04 -26.66
CA LEU A 43 -5.31 -16.46 -26.73
C LEU A 43 -6.54 -17.32 -27.09
N ASN A 44 -7.70 -16.99 -26.53
CA ASN A 44 -8.96 -17.65 -26.87
C ASN A 44 -9.36 -17.44 -28.33
N GLN A 45 -9.12 -16.23 -28.88
CA GLN A 45 -9.35 -15.96 -30.31
C GLN A 45 -8.40 -16.77 -31.20
N ILE A 46 -7.12 -16.88 -30.83
CA ILE A 46 -6.16 -17.74 -31.54
C ILE A 46 -6.64 -19.20 -31.54
N GLN A 47 -7.09 -19.70 -30.39
CA GLN A 47 -7.59 -21.07 -30.28
C GLN A 47 -8.81 -21.28 -31.18
N ALA A 48 -9.80 -20.39 -31.12
CA ALA A 48 -10.99 -20.46 -31.96
C ALA A 48 -10.65 -20.45 -33.46
N GLY A 49 -9.73 -19.58 -33.89
CA GLY A 49 -9.28 -19.53 -35.29
C GLY A 49 -8.56 -20.80 -35.75
N ARG A 50 -7.83 -21.46 -34.85
CA ARG A 50 -7.18 -22.75 -35.14
C ARG A 50 -8.16 -23.90 -35.20
N ASP A 51 -9.12 -23.92 -34.29
CA ASP A 51 -10.19 -24.92 -34.26
C ASP A 51 -11.01 -24.83 -35.55
N ASP A 52 -11.32 -23.60 -36.01
CA ASP A 52 -11.97 -23.36 -37.29
C ASP A 52 -11.10 -23.78 -38.48
N ALA A 53 -9.81 -23.44 -38.51
CA ALA A 53 -8.90 -23.85 -39.57
C ALA A 53 -8.74 -25.39 -39.66
N HIS A 54 -8.70 -26.07 -38.52
CA HIS A 54 -8.66 -27.53 -38.45
C HIS A 54 -10.00 -28.15 -38.91
N PHE A 55 -11.12 -27.60 -38.46
CA PHE A 55 -12.46 -28.02 -38.88
C PHE A 55 -12.64 -27.90 -40.40
N ASN A 56 -12.19 -26.78 -40.97
CA ASN A 56 -12.21 -26.51 -42.40
C ASN A 56 -11.10 -27.23 -43.20
N LYS A 57 -10.31 -28.10 -42.55
CA LYS A 57 -9.18 -28.86 -43.14
C LYS A 57 -8.08 -27.99 -43.75
N ALA A 58 -8.08 -26.69 -43.49
CA ALA A 58 -7.00 -25.78 -43.85
C ALA A 58 -5.74 -26.03 -43.02
N LEU A 59 -5.91 -26.57 -41.80
CA LEU A 59 -4.84 -27.00 -40.92
C LEU A 59 -4.89 -28.52 -40.72
N GLY A 60 -3.81 -29.22 -41.10
CA GLY A 60 -3.71 -30.66 -40.92
C GLY A 60 -3.62 -31.07 -39.44
N SER A 61 -4.11 -32.27 -39.11
CA SER A 61 -4.16 -32.78 -37.73
C SER A 61 -2.81 -32.75 -37.01
N THR A 62 -1.74 -33.18 -37.69
CA THR A 62 -0.37 -33.15 -37.11
C THR A 62 0.07 -31.73 -36.75
N GLU A 63 -0.19 -30.76 -37.61
CA GLU A 63 0.20 -29.37 -37.38
C GLU A 63 -0.67 -28.72 -36.30
N TYR A 64 -1.97 -29.04 -36.27
CA TYR A 64 -2.88 -28.63 -35.21
C TYR A 64 -2.37 -29.09 -33.84
N THR A 65 -2.06 -30.38 -33.68
CA THR A 65 -1.54 -30.92 -32.42
C THR A 65 -0.19 -30.31 -32.05
N ARG A 66 0.71 -30.12 -33.02
CA ARG A 66 2.02 -29.46 -32.80
C ARG A 66 1.85 -28.05 -32.24
N GLN A 67 0.87 -27.31 -32.75
CA GLN A 67 0.61 -25.93 -32.35
C GLN A 67 -0.22 -25.81 -31.06
N LEU A 68 -1.02 -26.83 -30.71
CA LEU A 68 -1.92 -26.81 -29.56
C LEU A 68 -1.18 -26.78 -28.23
N VAL A 69 -0.16 -27.63 -28.05
CA VAL A 69 0.55 -27.77 -26.77
C VAL A 69 1.18 -26.44 -26.31
N PRO A 70 1.94 -25.70 -27.14
CA PRO A 70 2.47 -24.40 -26.74
C PRO A 70 1.40 -23.37 -26.39
N LEU A 71 0.24 -23.41 -27.06
CA LEU A 71 -0.86 -22.51 -26.78
C LEU A 71 -1.48 -22.79 -25.41
N LEU A 72 -1.71 -24.07 -25.08
CA LEU A 72 -2.24 -24.47 -23.78
C LEU A 72 -1.30 -24.10 -22.62
N VAL A 73 0.01 -24.20 -22.82
CA VAL A 73 1.00 -23.73 -21.84
C VAL A 73 0.84 -22.23 -21.59
N LYS A 74 0.76 -21.42 -22.65
CA LYS A 74 0.56 -19.97 -22.52
C LYS A 74 -0.75 -19.62 -21.82
N VAL A 75 -1.84 -20.31 -22.17
CA VAL A 75 -3.15 -20.11 -21.52
C VAL A 75 -3.05 -20.42 -20.03
N ARG A 76 -2.48 -21.57 -19.66
CA ARG A 76 -2.31 -21.96 -18.26
C ARG A 76 -1.47 -20.92 -17.49
N ASP A 77 -0.32 -20.54 -18.04
CA ASP A 77 0.60 -19.61 -17.37
C ASP A 77 -0.06 -18.22 -17.19
N ASN A 78 -0.83 -17.76 -18.19
CA ASN A 78 -1.60 -16.52 -18.10
C ASN A 78 -2.72 -16.61 -17.04
N THR A 79 -3.50 -17.69 -17.05
CA THR A 79 -4.56 -17.93 -16.07
C THR A 79 -4.01 -18.01 -14.64
N ASP A 80 -2.88 -18.68 -14.43
CA ASP A 80 -2.27 -18.79 -13.11
C ASP A 80 -1.72 -17.45 -12.63
N THR A 81 -1.10 -16.68 -13.51
CA THR A 81 -0.67 -15.31 -13.21
C THR A 81 -1.85 -14.43 -12.81
N LEU A 82 -2.96 -14.51 -13.54
CA LEU A 82 -4.18 -13.75 -13.28
C LEU A 82 -4.83 -14.13 -11.94
N LYS A 83 -4.81 -15.41 -11.54
CA LYS A 83 -5.25 -15.84 -10.20
C LYS A 83 -4.39 -15.21 -9.10
N VAL A 84 -3.06 -15.20 -9.27
CA VAL A 84 -2.13 -14.61 -8.31
C VAL A 84 -2.38 -13.12 -8.17
N LEU A 85 -2.48 -12.40 -9.29
CA LEU A 85 -2.72 -10.95 -9.30
C LEU A 85 -4.05 -10.58 -8.64
N LYS A 86 -5.13 -11.31 -8.96
CA LYS A 86 -6.45 -11.10 -8.32
C LYS A 86 -6.38 -11.32 -6.81
N ARG A 87 -5.68 -12.38 -6.37
CA ARG A 87 -5.48 -12.65 -4.93
C ARG A 87 -4.68 -11.54 -4.26
N GLN A 88 -3.58 -11.08 -4.86
CA GLN A 88 -2.76 -9.99 -4.33
C GLN A 88 -3.57 -8.70 -4.22
N ARG A 89 -4.37 -8.37 -5.23
CA ARG A 89 -5.28 -7.23 -5.22
C ARG A 89 -6.24 -7.30 -4.04
N THR A 90 -6.90 -8.44 -3.83
CA THR A 90 -7.82 -8.62 -2.70
C THR A 90 -7.13 -8.44 -1.35
N LEU A 91 -5.93 -9.01 -1.18
CA LEU A 91 -5.17 -8.87 0.06
C LEU A 91 -4.81 -7.41 0.34
N ILE A 92 -4.26 -6.69 -0.65
CA ILE A 92 -3.89 -5.29 -0.50
C ILE A 92 -5.11 -4.41 -0.21
N MET A 93 -6.24 -4.66 -0.88
CA MET A 93 -7.48 -3.93 -0.59
C MET A 93 -7.96 -4.16 0.86
N ASN A 94 -7.92 -5.40 1.34
CA ASN A 94 -8.26 -5.70 2.74
C ASN A 94 -7.31 -4.99 3.72
N ASP A 95 -6.01 -5.00 3.45
CA ASP A 95 -5.01 -4.32 4.29
C ASP A 95 -5.23 -2.80 4.30
N ILE A 96 -5.58 -2.21 3.15
CA ILE A 96 -5.93 -0.80 3.03
C ILE A 96 -7.19 -0.49 3.86
N ASP A 97 -8.24 -1.30 3.74
CA ASP A 97 -9.50 -1.11 4.47
C ASP A 97 -9.28 -1.22 5.99
N GLU A 98 -8.47 -2.19 6.45
CA GLU A 98 -8.10 -2.32 7.87
C GLU A 98 -7.29 -1.10 8.35
N ALA A 99 -6.34 -0.61 7.54
CA ALA A 99 -5.55 0.56 7.87
C ALA A 99 -6.40 1.85 7.93
N ILE A 100 -7.41 1.96 7.07
CA ILE A 100 -8.38 3.07 7.08
C ILE A 100 -9.23 2.98 8.35
N GLU A 101 -9.74 1.80 8.70
CA GLU A 101 -10.55 1.60 9.89
C GLU A 101 -9.78 1.94 11.17
N LYS A 102 -8.52 1.49 11.29
CA LYS A 102 -7.63 1.86 12.40
C LYS A 102 -7.45 3.38 12.49
N ARG A 103 -7.15 4.04 11.36
CA ARG A 103 -7.00 5.51 11.29
C ARG A 103 -8.29 6.25 11.69
N GLN A 104 -9.46 5.72 11.35
CA GLN A 104 -10.75 6.30 11.74
C GLN A 104 -11.02 6.13 13.25
N ARG A 105 -10.72 4.95 13.83
CA ARG A 105 -10.87 4.72 15.27
C ARG A 105 -9.98 5.64 16.12
N THR A 106 -8.76 5.94 15.66
CA THR A 106 -7.87 6.89 16.35
C THR A 106 -8.34 8.34 16.22
N LYS A 107 -9.19 8.66 15.24
CA LYS A 107 -9.82 9.98 15.04
C LYS A 107 -11.18 10.11 15.76
N GLY A 108 -11.44 9.32 16.81
CA GLY A 108 -12.52 9.61 17.76
C GLY A 108 -12.39 11.04 18.32
N PRO A 109 -13.48 11.66 18.83
CA PRO A 109 -13.45 13.05 19.25
C PRO A 109 -12.24 13.24 20.16
N LEU A 110 -11.42 14.25 19.85
CA LEU A 110 -10.37 14.73 20.72
C LEU A 110 -11.04 15.00 22.06
N GLY A 111 -11.01 14.02 22.95
CA GLY A 111 -11.39 14.20 24.33
C GLY A 111 -10.45 15.26 24.85
N GLU A 112 -11.00 16.43 25.15
CA GLU A 112 -10.58 17.21 26.30
C GLU A 112 -10.20 16.21 27.41
N GLY A 113 -8.90 15.95 27.61
CA GLY A 113 -8.49 14.95 28.60
C GLY A 113 -7.17 14.23 28.35
N LEU A 114 -6.46 14.48 27.26
CA LEU A 114 -5.14 13.86 27.05
C LEU A 114 -4.01 14.84 26.72
N LEU A 115 -4.12 16.10 27.14
CA LEU A 115 -3.03 17.08 27.07
C LEU A 115 -2.78 17.80 28.41
N GLU A 116 -3.07 17.16 29.54
CA GLU A 116 -3.04 17.82 30.85
C GLU A 116 -2.19 17.06 31.89
N ARG A 117 -1.17 16.32 31.46
CA ARG A 117 -0.25 15.60 32.36
C ARG A 117 1.25 15.80 32.09
N SER A 118 1.64 16.75 31.25
CA SER A 118 3.06 17.07 31.00
C SER A 118 3.48 18.47 31.42
N HIS A 119 2.60 19.27 32.04
CA HIS A 119 2.99 20.52 32.68
C HIS A 119 2.93 20.37 34.20
N SER A 120 3.85 19.60 34.76
CA SER A 120 4.36 19.94 36.09
C SER A 120 5.17 21.22 35.93
N SER A 121 4.45 22.34 35.84
CA SER A 121 4.99 23.67 36.03
C SER A 121 5.57 23.68 37.43
N HIS A 122 6.87 23.40 37.56
CA HIS A 122 7.59 23.79 38.75
C HIS A 122 7.28 25.28 38.95
N PRO A 123 6.73 25.70 40.11
CA PRO A 123 6.59 27.12 40.35
C PRO A 123 8.01 27.69 40.33
N ILE A 124 8.31 28.44 39.28
CA ILE A 124 9.46 29.34 39.23
C ILE A 124 9.18 30.33 40.35
N LEU A 125 9.71 30.04 41.54
CA LEU A 125 9.72 30.95 42.67
C LEU A 125 10.50 32.18 42.22
N LYS A 126 9.75 33.25 41.94
CA LYS A 126 10.32 34.58 41.72
C LYS A 126 11.08 34.97 42.99
N THR A 127 12.38 35.12 42.83
CA THR A 127 13.28 35.71 43.80
C THR A 127 12.99 37.20 43.91
N THR A 128 12.45 37.61 45.06
CA THR A 128 12.64 38.97 45.59
C THR A 128 12.73 38.91 47.11
N GLN A 129 13.97 39.02 47.58
CA GLN A 129 14.48 39.57 48.85
C GLN A 129 13.54 39.60 50.09
N GLY A 130 14.00 38.92 51.15
CA GLY A 130 13.47 39.09 52.51
C GLY A 130 14.11 38.18 53.55
N THR A 131 15.25 38.61 54.10
CA THR A 131 15.63 38.48 55.52
C THR A 131 15.71 37.08 56.18
N ARG A 132 16.97 36.69 56.48
CA ARG A 132 17.46 35.87 57.62
C ARG A 132 17.05 34.37 57.69
N GLY A 133 18.04 33.52 57.40
CA GLY A 133 18.08 32.12 57.83
C GLY A 133 19.32 31.41 57.27
N ILE A 134 20.34 31.24 58.12
CA ILE A 134 21.63 30.60 57.83
C ILE A 134 21.48 29.06 57.96
N CYS A 135 22.35 28.33 57.24
CA CYS A 135 22.85 26.95 57.46
C CYS A 135 22.57 26.04 56.24
N LEU A 136 23.42 26.09 55.21
CA LEU A 136 24.68 25.35 54.98
C LEU A 136 24.44 24.00 54.23
N PRO A 137 25.31 23.67 53.26
CA PRO A 137 25.13 22.54 52.35
C PRO A 137 25.57 21.23 53.01
N LEU A 138 24.81 20.17 52.82
CA LEU A 138 25.31 18.82 53.05
C LEU A 138 26.05 18.37 51.78
N ASP A 139 27.35 18.64 51.81
CA ASP A 139 28.37 17.98 51.01
C ASP A 139 28.17 16.46 51.04
N SER A 140 28.23 15.81 49.87
CA SER A 140 29.11 14.64 49.63
C SER A 140 28.75 13.92 48.34
N ILE A 141 29.27 14.37 47.19
CA ILE A 141 29.71 13.44 46.12
C ILE A 141 31.03 13.96 45.54
N ARG A 142 32.11 13.63 46.26
CA ARG A 142 33.33 12.97 45.77
C ARG A 142 33.59 13.05 44.26
N VAL A 143 34.64 13.77 43.86
CA VAL A 143 35.38 13.43 42.63
C VAL A 143 36.86 13.35 42.97
N ASN A 144 37.41 12.18 42.68
CA ASN A 144 38.81 11.83 42.79
C ASN A 144 39.68 12.65 41.84
N ARG A 145 40.91 12.88 42.33
CA ARG A 145 42.17 13.14 41.62
C ARG A 145 42.52 14.58 41.28
#